data_AF-A0A6J8D8F9-F1
#
_entry.id   AF-A0A6J8D8F9-F1
#
_cell.length_a   1.000
_cell.length_b   1.000
_cell.length_c   1.000
_cell.angle_alpha   90.00
_cell.angle_beta   90.00
_cell.angle_gamma   90.00
#
_symmetry.space_group_name_H-M   'P 1'
#
loop_
_entity.id
_entity.type
_entity.pdbx_description
1 polymer ?
#
loop_
_entity_poly.entity_id
_entity_poly.type
_entity_poly.pdbx_seq_one_letter_code
_entity_poly.pdbx_strand_id
1 'polypeptide(L)'
;MVWEGFSLCFHCNGVTRTYLKGYKVITFKNPYLGNTCVPFMHWTCSLECAKALEVPARQEQIKAAYMLDSMYEQYIVDCQRQFGSRHQPGLTCPCVSSEDNTNSCTIL
;
A
#
# COMPACT_ATOMS: atom_id res chain seq x y z
N MET A 1 9.07 -21.54 4.20
CA MET A 1 8.77 -22.74 5.01
C MET A 1 10.05 -23.55 5.11
N VAL A 2 10.57 -23.76 6.31
CA VAL A 2 11.81 -24.51 6.54
C VAL A 2 11.42 -25.89 7.07
N TRP A 3 11.81 -26.93 6.37
CA TRP A 3 11.76 -28.31 6.84
C TRP A 3 13.16 -28.68 7.34
N GLU A 4 13.30 -29.61 8.28
CA GLU A 4 14.61 -29.91 8.90
C GLU A 4 15.72 -30.07 7.85
N GLY A 5 16.68 -29.12 7.84
CA GLY A 5 17.82 -29.13 6.92
C GLY A 5 17.58 -28.59 5.50
N PHE A 6 16.36 -28.18 5.12
CA PHE A 6 16.03 -27.72 3.77
C PHE A 6 15.23 -26.41 3.71
N SER A 7 15.56 -25.58 2.73
CA SER A 7 14.90 -24.34 2.34
C SER A 7 14.24 -24.51 0.96
N LEU A 8 12.96 -24.14 0.87
CA LEU A 8 12.21 -24.15 -0.39
C LEU A 8 12.26 -22.76 -1.05
N CYS A 9 12.69 -22.70 -2.31
CA CYS A 9 12.64 -21.47 -3.10
C CYS A 9 11.19 -21.14 -3.45
N PHE A 10 10.75 -19.92 -3.11
CA PHE A 10 9.38 -19.49 -3.35
C PHE A 10 9.06 -19.24 -4.84
N HIS A 11 10.07 -19.07 -5.69
CA HIS A 11 9.88 -18.83 -7.12
C HIS A 11 9.86 -20.12 -7.95
N CYS A 12 10.94 -20.90 -7.90
CA CYS A 12 11.08 -22.11 -8.74
C CYS A 12 10.65 -23.40 -8.02
N ASN A 13 10.21 -23.33 -6.76
CA ASN A 13 9.91 -24.48 -5.91
C ASN A 13 11.09 -25.46 -5.71
N GLY A 14 12.31 -25.03 -6.03
CA GLY A 14 13.52 -25.80 -5.82
C GLY A 14 13.83 -25.98 -4.33
N VAL A 15 14.24 -27.18 -3.95
CA VAL A 15 14.65 -27.51 -2.57
C VAL A 15 16.16 -27.39 -2.47
N THR A 16 16.63 -26.66 -1.47
CA THR A 16 18.06 -26.42 -1.24
C THR A 16 18.38 -26.71 0.22
N ARG A 17 19.60 -27.17 0.53
CA ARG A 17 19.99 -27.40 1.94
C ARG A 17 20.13 -26.07 2.69
N THR A 18 19.71 -26.01 3.95
CA THR A 18 19.67 -24.76 4.75
C THR A 18 21.03 -24.11 4.98
N TYR A 19 22.14 -24.87 4.94
CA TYR A 19 23.50 -24.30 5.07
C TYR A 19 23.97 -23.57 3.81
N LEU A 20 23.29 -23.73 2.67
CA LEU A 20 23.62 -23.03 1.44
C LEU A 20 23.07 -21.60 1.49
N LYS A 21 23.82 -20.66 0.92
CA LYS A 21 23.42 -19.26 0.84
C LYS A 21 22.19 -19.11 -0.06
N GLY A 22 21.35 -18.14 0.25
CA GLY A 22 20.19 -17.75 -0.54
C GLY A 22 19.81 -16.30 -0.25
N TYR A 23 18.70 -15.85 -0.83
CA TYR A 23 18.24 -14.47 -0.72
C TYR A 23 16.90 -14.42 0.02
N LYS A 24 16.82 -13.53 1.01
CA LYS A 24 15.56 -13.15 1.64
C LYS A 24 14.97 -11.99 0.86
N VAL A 25 13.75 -12.17 0.36
CA VAL A 25 13.00 -11.14 -0.38
C VAL A 25 11.81 -10.73 0.47
N ILE A 26 11.58 -9.43 0.59
CA ILE A 26 10.42 -8.87 1.28
C ILE A 26 9.54 -8.21 0.22
N THR A 27 8.28 -8.64 0.13
CA THR A 27 7.28 -8.04 -0.75
C THR A 27 6.12 -7.52 0.10
N PHE A 28 5.53 -6.41 -0.29
CA PHE A 28 4.33 -5.89 0.37
C PHE A 28 3.13 -6.19 -0.51
N LYS A 29 2.07 -6.74 0.08
CA LYS A 29 0.76 -6.75 -0.60
C LYS A 29 0.05 -5.44 -0.33
N ASN A 30 -0.66 -4.96 -1.34
CA ASN A 30 -1.52 -3.79 -1.21
C ASN A 30 -2.59 -4.08 -0.16
N PRO A 31 -2.83 -3.15 0.78
CA PRO A 31 -3.83 -3.33 1.83
C PRO A 31 -5.22 -3.56 1.24
N TYR A 32 -5.97 -4.48 1.85
CA TYR A 32 -7.41 -4.54 1.66
C TYR A 32 -8.05 -3.60 2.67
N LEU A 33 -8.62 -2.49 2.18
CA LEU A 33 -9.52 -1.63 2.95
C LEU A 33 -8.94 -1.08 4.28
N GLY A 34 -7.66 -0.73 4.29
CA GLY A 34 -7.05 -0.11 5.46
C GLY A 34 -5.55 0.04 5.29
N ASN A 35 -5.15 1.28 5.02
CA ASN A 35 -3.85 1.97 4.81
C ASN A 35 -2.50 1.32 5.22
N THR A 36 -2.44 0.10 5.73
CA THR A 36 -1.22 -0.57 6.19
C THR A 36 -0.83 -1.71 5.25
N CYS A 37 0.25 -1.53 4.51
CA CYS A 37 0.87 -2.59 3.73
C CYS A 37 1.41 -3.71 4.64
N VAL A 38 1.03 -4.97 4.36
CA VAL A 38 1.51 -6.13 5.12
C VAL A 38 2.74 -6.73 4.43
N PRO A 39 3.89 -6.84 5.12
CA PRO A 39 5.08 -7.44 4.55
C PRO A 39 5.00 -8.98 4.53
N PHE A 40 5.45 -9.57 3.43
CA PHE A 40 5.62 -11.01 3.24
C PHE A 40 7.09 -11.29 2.97
N MET A 41 7.64 -12.25 3.70
CA MET A 41 9.04 -12.66 3.55
C MET A 41 9.12 -13.99 2.82
N HIS A 42 9.93 -14.01 1.76
CA HIS A 42 10.19 -15.17 0.92
C HIS A 42 11.68 -15.53 0.98
N TRP A 43 11.99 -16.81 0.82
CA TRP A 43 13.35 -17.27 0.59
C TRP A 43 13.49 -17.74 -0.85
N THR A 44 14.65 -17.46 -1.46
CA THR A 44 14.96 -17.84 -2.84
C THR A 44 16.39 -18.38 -2.95
N CYS A 45 16.58 -19.33 -3.87
CA CYS A 45 17.87 -20.01 -4.05
C CYS A 45 18.89 -19.22 -4.89
N SER A 46 18.46 -18.22 -5.68
CA SER A 46 19.32 -17.42 -6.54
C SER A 46 18.85 -15.97 -6.65
N LEU A 47 19.74 -15.07 -7.10
CA LEU A 47 19.40 -13.67 -7.34
C LEU A 47 18.32 -13.51 -8.41
N GLU A 48 18.32 -14.38 -9.42
CA GLU A 48 17.30 -14.38 -10.48
C GLU A 48 15.92 -14.72 -9.90
N CYS A 49 15.83 -15.76 -9.07
CA CYS A 49 14.61 -16.09 -8.35
C CYS A 49 14.15 -14.95 -7.43
N ALA A 50 15.10 -14.25 -6.79
CA ALA A 50 14.78 -13.11 -5.94
C ALA A 50 14.16 -11.95 -6.74
N LYS A 51 14.77 -11.60 -7.87
CA LYS A 51 14.28 -10.55 -8.78
C LYS A 51 12.92 -10.91 -9.38
N ALA A 52 12.73 -12.19 -9.72
CA ALA A 52 11.46 -12.68 -10.26
C ALA A 52 10.29 -12.57 -9.27
N LEU A 53 10.55 -12.35 -7.98
CA LEU A 53 9.53 -12.03 -6.97
C LEU A 53 9.47 -10.52 -6.67
N GLU A 54 10.61 -9.86 -6.47
CA GLU A 54 10.65 -8.46 -6.02
C GLU A 54 10.16 -7.48 -7.09
N VAL A 55 10.61 -7.66 -8.35
CA VAL A 55 10.28 -6.74 -9.44
C VAL A 55 8.78 -6.69 -9.73
N PRO A 56 8.06 -7.81 -9.94
CA PRO A 56 6.61 -7.74 -10.18
C PRO A 56 5.85 -7.20 -8.96
N ALA A 57 6.25 -7.57 -7.73
CA ALA A 57 5.63 -7.03 -6.53
C ALA A 57 5.79 -5.50 -6.43
N ARG A 58 6.98 -4.97 -6.76
CA ARG A 58 7.23 -3.53 -6.83
C ARG A 58 6.39 -2.86 -7.92
N GLN A 59 6.27 -3.46 -9.09
CA GLN A 59 5.43 -2.92 -10.17
C GLN A 59 3.95 -2.86 -9.79
N GLU A 60 3.45 -3.90 -9.11
CA GLU A 60 2.07 -3.94 -8.62
C GLU A 60 1.81 -2.87 -7.54
N GLN A 61 2.77 -2.66 -6.64
CA GLN A 61 2.70 -1.58 -5.63
C GLN A 61 2.63 -0.20 -6.29
N ILE A 62 3.51 0.08 -7.25
CA ILE A 62 3.53 1.36 -7.98
C ILE A 62 2.21 1.57 -8.72
N LYS A 63 1.72 0.54 -9.43
CA LYS A 63 0.46 0.62 -10.16
C LYS A 63 -0.73 0.89 -9.24
N ALA A 64 -0.78 0.23 -8.09
CA ALA A 64 -1.85 0.42 -7.12
C ALA A 64 -1.81 1.81 -6.48
N ALA A 65 -0.61 2.34 -6.19
CA ALA A 65 -0.47 3.72 -5.72
C ALA A 65 -1.07 4.72 -6.71
N TYR A 66 -0.71 4.63 -8.00
CA TYR A 66 -1.28 5.51 -9.03
C TYR A 66 -2.80 5.38 -9.15
N MET A 67 -3.34 4.16 -9.02
CA MET A 67 -4.78 3.94 -9.07
C MET A 67 -5.49 4.58 -7.87
N LEU A 68 -4.91 4.45 -6.67
CA LEU A 68 -5.44 5.07 -5.45
C LEU A 68 -5.41 6.60 -5.54
N ASP A 69 -4.31 7.17 -6.03
CA ASP A 69 -4.19 8.62 -6.24
C ASP A 69 -5.29 9.13 -7.19
N SER A 70 -5.50 8.44 -8.32
CA SER A 70 -6.55 8.80 -9.27
C SER A 70 -7.97 8.68 -8.68
N MET A 71 -8.23 7.64 -7.89
CA MET A 71 -9.51 7.48 -7.20
C MET A 71 -9.74 8.58 -6.17
N TYR A 72 -8.69 9.01 -5.47
CA TYR A 72 -8.76 10.10 -4.50
C TYR A 72 -9.04 11.45 -5.17
N GLU A 73 -8.39 11.74 -6.29
CA GLU A 73 -8.68 12.93 -7.09
C GLU A 73 -10.14 12.97 -7.57
N GLN A 74 -10.66 11.85 -8.08
CA GLN A 74 -12.06 11.74 -8.49
C GLN A 74 -13.01 11.97 -7.32
N TYR A 75 -12.71 11.38 -6.15
CA TYR A 75 -13.48 11.59 -4.94
C TYR A 75 -13.54 13.07 -4.54
N ILE A 76 -12.41 13.79 -4.59
CA ILE A 76 -12.37 15.23 -4.31
C ILE A 76 -13.27 16.00 -5.28
N VAL A 77 -13.18 15.71 -6.57
CA VAL A 77 -14.01 16.38 -7.60
C VAL A 77 -15.49 16.12 -7.34
N ASP A 78 -15.87 14.89 -6.99
CA ASP A 78 -17.25 14.54 -6.71
C ASP A 78 -17.77 15.21 -5.43
N CYS A 79 -16.96 15.28 -4.38
CA CYS A 79 -17.27 16.07 -3.19
C CYS A 79 -17.46 17.55 -3.54
N GLN A 80 -16.55 18.15 -4.30
CA GLN A 80 -16.67 19.55 -4.72
C GLN A 80 -17.93 19.80 -5.56
N ARG A 81 -18.35 18.87 -6.43
CA ARG A 81 -19.61 18.99 -7.18
C ARG A 81 -20.84 18.89 -6.28
N GLN A 82 -20.85 17.92 -5.36
CA GLN A 82 -21.97 17.66 -4.46
C GLN A 82 -22.16 18.77 -3.42
N PHE A 83 -21.06 19.32 -2.91
CA PHE A 83 -21.07 20.31 -1.82
C PHE A 83 -20.82 21.75 -2.29
N GLY A 84 -20.11 21.97 -3.41
CA GLY A 84 -19.84 23.31 -3.95
C GLY A 84 -21.06 24.02 -4.53
N SER A 85 -22.11 23.28 -4.91
CA SER A 85 -23.40 23.84 -5.34
C SER A 85 -24.37 24.12 -4.18
N ARG A 86 -24.04 23.67 -2.97
CA ARG A 86 -24.82 23.89 -1.75
C ARG A 86 -24.13 24.92 -0.84
N HIS A 87 -23.84 26.10 -1.39
CA HIS A 87 -24.05 27.31 -0.60
C HIS A 87 -25.57 27.51 -0.43
N GLN A 88 -26.22 26.63 0.32
CA GLN A 88 -27.37 27.07 1.10
C GLN A 88 -26.79 27.88 2.26
N PRO A 89 -27.18 29.16 2.42
CA PRO A 89 -26.91 29.86 3.67
C PRO A 89 -27.69 29.14 4.77
N GLY A 90 -27.07 28.18 5.48
CA GLY A 90 -27.72 27.52 6.62
C GLY A 90 -27.29 26.11 7.03
N LEU A 91 -26.40 25.41 6.33
CA LEU A 91 -25.90 24.10 6.81
C LEU A 91 -24.42 24.20 7.19
N THR A 92 -24.22 24.45 8.47
CA THR A 92 -22.92 24.47 9.15
C THR A 92 -22.24 23.10 9.06
N CYS A 93 -20.94 23.11 8.76
CA CYS A 93 -20.07 21.99 9.10
C CYS A 93 -20.22 21.71 10.61
N PRO A 94 -20.37 20.45 11.06
CA PRO A 94 -20.39 20.13 12.50
C PRO A 94 -19.08 20.52 13.21
N CYS A 95 -18.05 20.86 12.45
CA CYS A 95 -16.77 21.35 12.91
C CYS A 95 -16.75 22.84 13.33
N VAL A 96 -17.83 23.60 13.07
CA VAL A 96 -17.91 25.04 13.39
C VAL A 96 -18.97 25.27 14.46
N SER A 97 -18.67 24.86 15.68
CA SER A 97 -19.36 25.38 16.86
C SER A 97 -18.38 25.51 18.00
N SER A 98 -17.49 26.48 17.87
CA SER A 98 -16.89 27.24 18.97
C SER A 98 -16.18 28.44 18.34
N GLU A 99 -16.68 29.63 18.65
CA GLU A 99 -16.02 30.89 18.37
C GLU A 99 -14.64 30.84 19.03
N ASP A 100 -13.58 30.71 18.22
CA ASP A 100 -12.39 31.49 18.47
C ASP A 100 -11.54 31.64 17.22
N ASN A 101 -11.11 32.88 17.09
CA ASN A 101 -10.47 33.50 15.97
C ASN A 101 -9.00 33.05 15.91
N THR A 102 -8.61 32.22 14.93
CA THR A 102 -7.30 32.32 14.27
C THR A 102 -7.16 31.36 13.09
N ASN A 103 -6.65 31.93 12.00
CA ASN A 103 -6.17 31.26 10.80
C ASN A 103 -5.35 30.00 11.10
N SER A 104 -5.87 28.81 10.81
CA SER A 104 -5.08 27.70 10.24
C SER A 104 -5.98 26.52 9.90
N CYS A 105 -6.50 26.45 8.68
CA CYS A 105 -6.83 25.15 8.09
C CYS A 105 -5.54 24.59 7.49
N THR A 106 -4.67 24.05 8.35
CA THR A 106 -3.57 23.20 7.88
C THR A 106 -4.13 21.79 7.75
N ILE A 107 -4.26 21.33 6.51
CA ILE A 107 -4.58 19.93 6.19
C ILE A 107 -3.31 19.13 6.46
N LEU A 108 -3.32 18.32 7.51
CA LEU A 108 -2.39 17.18 7.71
C LEU A 108 -3.06 15.91 7.18
#